data_AF-A0A9D5LVM9-F1
#
_entry.id   AF-A0A9D5LVM9-F1
#
_cell.length_a   1.000
_cell.length_b   1.000
_cell.length_c   1.000
_cell.angle_alpha   90.00
_cell.angle_beta   90.00
_cell.angle_gamma   90.00
#
_symmetry.space_group_name_H-M   'P 1'
#
loop_
_entity.id
_entity.type
_entity.pdbx_description
1 polymer ?
#
loop_
_entity_poly.entity_id
_entity_poly.type
_entity_poly.pdbx_seq_one_letter_code
_entity_poly.pdbx_strand_id
1 'polypeptide(L)'
;MFYDHQSIEKKWQKYWEENQTYKTSDQTDKPKFYVLDMFPYPSGAGLHVGHPLGYIASDIYARYKRHQGFNVLHPIGYDSFGLPAEQYAIQTGTHPAITTQQNITRYEEQLRKIGFSFDWSREVRTSDASYYKWTQWIFIELFHSWYNKITDKAEPIQTLIKHFGEHGTANLSAVQNDELHFTAEEWKNASELDKQDILLNYRLAYRAETTVNWCPALGTVLANDEVKDGKSERGGFPVFQKKMMQWSMRITAYSERLLQGLQNIDWPQPLKDSQEYWIGKSMGAEVRFPLSPKGENDSTNKSLQKESKKFGYLTGGNNSALLIKKAQENRDNPTEAEALLWEQLKSKKLEHKFRRQHLINDFIVDFVCLSKKLIIEVDGGY
;
A
#
# COMPACT_ATOMS: atom_id res chain seq x y z
N MET A 1 -0.88 -59.50 -3.95
CA MET A 1 0.25 -58.87 -3.24
C MET A 1 -0.30 -57.63 -2.54
N PHE A 2 -0.07 -57.47 -1.24
CA PHE A 2 -0.60 -56.36 -0.44
C PHE A 2 0.38 -55.18 -0.49
N TYR A 3 -0.11 -53.96 -0.78
CA TYR A 3 0.71 -52.75 -0.75
C TYR A 3 0.70 -52.17 0.67
N ASP A 4 1.76 -52.46 1.44
CA ASP A 4 1.95 -51.93 2.80
C ASP A 4 2.62 -50.55 2.77
N HIS A 5 1.81 -49.52 2.55
CA HIS A 5 2.31 -48.14 2.49
C HIS A 5 2.99 -47.72 3.80
N GLN A 6 2.52 -48.19 4.96
CA GLN A 6 3.05 -47.75 6.27
C GLN A 6 4.52 -48.16 6.46
N SER A 7 4.89 -49.35 6.02
CA SER A 7 6.27 -49.83 6.05
C SER A 7 7.11 -49.16 4.95
N ILE A 8 6.57 -49.05 3.74
CA ILE A 8 7.27 -48.51 2.56
C ILE A 8 7.60 -47.02 2.73
N GLU A 9 6.62 -46.21 3.15
CA GLU A 9 6.78 -44.76 3.34
C GLU A 9 7.83 -44.48 4.42
N LYS A 10 7.73 -45.12 5.58
CA LYS A 10 8.72 -44.97 6.68
C LYS A 10 10.13 -45.34 6.23
N LYS A 11 10.29 -46.42 5.47
CA LYS A 11 11.59 -46.86 4.95
C LYS A 11 12.21 -45.78 4.06
N TRP A 12 11.47 -45.26 3.09
CA TRP A 12 12.00 -44.32 2.12
C TRP A 12 12.20 -42.91 2.70
N GLN A 13 11.30 -42.45 3.57
CA GLN A 13 11.46 -41.19 4.30
C GLN A 13 12.75 -41.19 5.13
N LYS A 14 12.98 -42.27 5.89
CA LYS A 14 14.23 -42.46 6.65
C LYS A 14 15.47 -42.47 5.75
N TYR A 15 15.42 -43.22 4.64
CA TYR A 15 16.51 -43.26 3.68
C TYR A 15 16.84 -41.85 3.14
N TRP A 16 15.83 -41.08 2.73
CA TRP A 16 16.05 -39.73 2.18
C TRP A 16 16.64 -38.77 3.20
N GLU A 17 16.22 -38.86 4.46
CA GLU A 17 16.74 -38.04 5.56
C GLU A 17 18.20 -38.39 5.88
N GLU A 18 18.50 -39.68 6.09
CA GLU A 18 19.86 -40.15 6.41
C GLU A 18 20.86 -39.81 5.29
N ASN A 19 20.43 -39.90 4.03
CA ASN A 19 21.27 -39.61 2.86
C ASN A 19 21.21 -38.13 2.45
N GLN A 20 20.48 -37.27 3.17
CA GLN A 20 20.29 -35.86 2.82
C GLN A 20 19.89 -35.67 1.34
N THR A 21 19.03 -36.56 0.83
CA THR A 21 18.75 -36.73 -0.62
C THR A 21 18.30 -35.45 -1.31
N TYR A 22 17.63 -34.57 -0.58
CA TYR A 22 17.06 -33.32 -1.12
C TYR A 22 17.85 -32.07 -0.77
N LYS A 23 19.00 -32.21 -0.09
CA LYS A 23 19.88 -31.08 0.23
C LYS A 23 20.49 -30.50 -1.04
N THR A 24 20.39 -29.19 -1.19
CA THR A 24 20.88 -28.45 -2.36
C THR A 24 22.33 -28.04 -2.16
N SER A 25 23.19 -28.32 -3.14
CA SER A 25 24.59 -27.86 -3.10
C SER A 25 24.71 -26.42 -3.61
N ASP A 26 25.50 -25.60 -2.92
CA ASP A 26 25.92 -24.27 -3.41
C ASP A 26 27.06 -24.37 -4.44
N GLN A 27 27.74 -25.52 -4.50
CA GLN A 27 28.87 -25.77 -5.40
C GLN A 27 28.53 -26.96 -6.30
N THR A 28 28.19 -26.69 -7.55
CA THR A 28 27.87 -27.73 -8.54
C THR A 28 27.90 -27.17 -9.96
N ASP A 29 28.28 -28.04 -10.92
CA ASP A 29 28.20 -27.75 -12.35
C ASP A 29 26.84 -28.09 -12.97
N LYS A 30 25.91 -28.63 -12.17
CA LYS A 30 24.55 -28.96 -12.62
C LYS A 30 23.75 -27.68 -12.90
N PRO A 31 22.83 -27.69 -13.89
CA PRO A 31 21.95 -26.56 -14.12
C PRO A 31 21.06 -26.30 -12.89
N LYS A 32 20.95 -25.03 -12.46
CA LYS A 32 20.15 -24.64 -11.29
C LYS A 32 18.66 -24.65 -11.60
N PHE A 33 17.86 -25.00 -10.60
CA PHE A 33 16.41 -24.83 -10.63
C PHE A 33 15.90 -24.46 -9.23
N TYR A 34 15.00 -23.48 -9.13
CA TYR A 34 14.40 -23.08 -7.86
C TYR A 34 12.89 -23.31 -7.93
N VAL A 35 12.40 -24.26 -7.13
CA VAL A 35 10.96 -24.48 -6.90
C VAL A 35 10.64 -23.90 -5.53
N LEU A 36 9.62 -23.04 -5.45
CA LEU A 36 9.24 -22.36 -4.22
C LEU A 36 7.73 -22.42 -4.03
N ASP A 37 7.32 -22.78 -2.83
CA ASP A 37 5.95 -22.70 -2.37
C ASP A 37 5.71 -21.43 -1.56
N MET A 38 4.46 -20.97 -1.54
CA MET A 38 4.00 -20.06 -0.50
C MET A 38 3.97 -20.81 0.84
N PHE A 39 5.02 -20.61 1.62
CA PHE A 39 5.22 -21.20 2.93
C PHE A 39 4.08 -20.85 3.93
N PRO A 40 3.70 -21.77 4.83
CA PRO A 40 2.45 -21.67 5.59
C PRO A 40 2.53 -20.72 6.78
N TYR A 41 1.37 -20.17 7.15
CA TYR A 41 1.14 -19.59 8.47
C TYR A 41 0.98 -20.71 9.51
N PRO A 42 1.77 -20.75 10.60
CA PRO A 42 1.59 -21.71 11.70
C PRO A 42 0.45 -21.27 12.64
N SER A 43 -0.73 -20.98 12.07
CA SER A 43 -1.88 -20.38 12.77
C SER A 43 -3.03 -21.35 13.07
N GLY A 44 -2.78 -22.66 13.01
CA GLY A 44 -3.76 -23.70 13.32
C GLY A 44 -3.12 -24.95 13.92
N ALA A 45 -3.93 -25.86 14.46
CA ALA A 45 -3.48 -27.07 15.17
C ALA A 45 -2.75 -28.13 14.29
N GLY A 46 -2.52 -27.81 13.01
CA GLY A 46 -1.84 -28.66 12.03
C GLY A 46 -2.18 -28.24 10.60
N LEU A 47 -1.60 -28.93 9.62
CA LEU A 47 -1.96 -28.80 8.21
C LEU A 47 -3.41 -29.25 7.99
N HIS A 48 -4.21 -28.38 7.34
CA HIS A 48 -5.45 -28.82 6.68
C HIS A 48 -5.14 -29.35 5.26
N VAL A 49 -6.10 -30.07 4.68
CA VAL A 49 -5.99 -30.73 3.35
C VAL A 49 -5.69 -29.80 2.17
N GLY A 50 -5.82 -28.48 2.37
CA GLY A 50 -5.52 -27.48 1.36
C GLY A 50 -4.02 -27.21 1.21
N HIS A 51 -3.23 -27.28 2.30
CA HIS A 51 -1.79 -27.02 2.19
C HIS A 51 -1.08 -28.04 1.28
N PRO A 52 -1.28 -29.37 1.44
CA PRO A 52 -0.60 -30.34 0.60
C PRO A 52 -0.97 -30.21 -0.88
N LEU A 53 -2.14 -29.68 -1.23
CA LEU A 53 -2.59 -29.61 -2.63
C LEU A 53 -1.60 -28.82 -3.50
N GLY A 54 -1.15 -27.65 -3.03
CA GLY A 54 -0.12 -26.87 -3.71
C GLY A 54 1.24 -27.55 -3.67
N TYR A 55 1.63 -28.04 -2.49
CA TYR A 55 2.96 -28.64 -2.26
C TYR A 55 3.18 -29.95 -3.00
N ILE A 56 2.12 -30.71 -3.32
CA ILE A 56 2.20 -31.92 -4.14
C ILE A 56 2.64 -31.57 -5.57
N ALA A 57 2.08 -30.50 -6.16
CA ALA A 57 2.42 -30.11 -7.52
C ALA A 57 3.89 -29.64 -7.63
N SER A 58 4.33 -28.80 -6.70
CA SER A 58 5.72 -28.35 -6.62
C SER A 58 6.67 -29.50 -6.32
N ASP A 59 6.31 -30.44 -5.43
CA ASP A 59 7.12 -31.63 -5.13
C ASP A 59 7.31 -32.54 -6.34
N ILE A 60 6.22 -32.84 -7.07
CA ILE A 60 6.28 -33.63 -8.31
C ILE A 60 7.24 -32.95 -9.30
N TYR A 61 7.12 -31.63 -9.46
CA TYR A 61 7.97 -30.89 -10.39
C TYR A 61 9.43 -30.80 -9.94
N ALA A 62 9.67 -30.61 -8.65
CA ALA A 62 11.01 -30.59 -8.07
C ALA A 62 11.70 -31.95 -8.26
N ARG A 63 11.00 -33.05 -8.01
CA ARG A 63 11.49 -34.41 -8.26
C ARG A 63 11.75 -34.63 -9.74
N TYR A 64 10.84 -34.23 -10.63
CA TYR A 64 11.02 -34.31 -12.07
C TYR A 64 12.30 -33.59 -12.51
N LYS A 65 12.52 -32.35 -12.07
CA LYS A 65 13.75 -31.58 -12.37
C LYS A 65 15.01 -32.24 -11.83
N ARG A 66 14.98 -32.79 -10.61
CA ARG A 66 16.13 -33.56 -10.07
C ARG A 66 16.46 -34.77 -10.94
N HIS A 67 15.45 -35.51 -11.42
CA HIS A 67 15.66 -36.66 -12.33
C HIS A 67 16.18 -36.24 -13.72
N GLN A 68 15.92 -35.00 -14.15
CA GLN A 68 16.53 -34.41 -15.34
C GLN A 68 17.98 -33.93 -15.12
N GLY A 69 18.54 -34.12 -13.91
CA GLY A 69 19.93 -33.76 -13.60
C GLY A 69 20.14 -32.34 -13.08
N PHE A 70 19.07 -31.58 -12.78
CA PHE A 70 19.19 -30.24 -12.21
C PHE A 70 19.62 -30.25 -10.74
N ASN A 71 20.32 -29.20 -10.32
CA ASN A 71 20.49 -28.85 -8.90
C ASN A 71 19.26 -28.06 -8.46
N VAL A 72 18.35 -28.74 -7.77
CA VAL A 72 17.04 -28.19 -7.41
C VAL A 72 17.04 -27.70 -5.97
N LEU A 73 16.90 -26.39 -5.79
CA LEU A 73 16.51 -25.80 -4.51
C LEU A 73 14.99 -25.89 -4.36
N HIS A 74 14.53 -26.60 -3.35
CA HIS A 74 13.12 -26.70 -2.97
C HIS A 74 13.02 -26.50 -1.46
N PRO A 75 13.03 -25.26 -0.97
CA PRO A 75 13.08 -24.96 0.45
C PRO A 75 11.66 -24.88 1.02
N ILE A 76 11.57 -24.79 2.35
CA ILE A 76 10.33 -24.53 3.08
C ILE A 76 10.64 -23.55 4.21
N GLY A 77 9.63 -22.98 4.83
CA GLY A 77 9.75 -22.13 6.00
C GLY A 77 8.42 -21.98 6.71
N TYR A 78 8.33 -21.04 7.64
CA TYR A 78 7.08 -20.69 8.32
C TYR A 78 6.91 -19.17 8.39
N ASP A 79 5.76 -18.67 7.93
CA ASP A 79 5.39 -17.27 8.09
C ASP A 79 4.76 -17.08 9.47
N SER A 80 5.64 -16.93 10.46
CA SER A 80 5.36 -17.11 11.88
C SER A 80 5.16 -15.82 12.67
N PHE A 81 5.02 -14.67 11.99
CA PHE A 81 4.67 -13.38 12.58
C PHE A 81 3.27 -12.91 12.18
N GLY A 82 2.82 -11.83 12.81
CA GLY A 82 1.62 -11.08 12.44
C GLY A 82 0.32 -11.66 12.98
N LEU A 83 -0.78 -11.05 12.52
CA LEU A 83 -2.15 -11.37 12.93
C LEU A 83 -2.51 -12.86 12.91
N PRO A 84 -2.08 -13.68 11.94
CA PRO A 84 -2.40 -15.11 11.92
C PRO A 84 -2.00 -15.84 13.21
N ALA A 85 -0.74 -15.66 13.63
CA ALA A 85 -0.19 -16.33 14.80
C ALA A 85 -0.72 -15.71 16.10
N GLU A 86 -0.86 -14.38 16.14
CA GLU A 86 -1.36 -13.66 17.32
C GLU A 86 -2.83 -13.98 17.61
N GLN A 87 -3.70 -14.01 16.61
CA GLN A 87 -5.12 -14.31 16.82
C GLN A 87 -5.33 -15.73 17.34
N TYR A 88 -4.56 -16.70 16.81
CA TYR A 88 -4.59 -18.06 17.34
C TYR A 88 -4.15 -18.10 18.82
N ALA A 89 -3.08 -17.39 19.15
CA ALA A 89 -2.57 -17.28 20.52
C ALA A 89 -3.59 -16.66 21.49
N ILE A 90 -4.31 -15.63 21.06
CA ILE A 90 -5.41 -14.99 21.82
C ILE A 90 -6.54 -16.00 22.06
N GLN A 91 -6.97 -16.72 21.02
CA GLN A 91 -8.05 -17.72 21.12
C GLN A 91 -7.71 -18.85 22.10
N THR A 92 -6.45 -19.29 22.13
CA THR A 92 -5.99 -20.37 23.01
C THR A 92 -5.51 -19.86 24.38
N GLY A 93 -5.53 -18.55 24.63
CA GLY A 93 -5.05 -17.94 25.88
C GLY A 93 -3.57 -18.24 26.19
N THR A 94 -2.75 -18.42 25.16
CA THR A 94 -1.34 -18.86 25.30
C THR A 94 -0.42 -17.86 24.62
N HIS A 95 0.80 -17.65 25.13
CA HIS A 95 1.75 -16.72 24.53
C HIS A 95 2.08 -17.09 23.06
N PRO A 96 2.09 -16.14 22.10
CA PRO A 96 2.28 -16.43 20.67
C PRO A 96 3.53 -17.23 20.34
N ALA A 97 4.65 -16.97 21.02
CA ALA A 97 5.89 -17.73 20.81
C ALA A 97 5.73 -19.23 21.11
N ILE A 98 4.93 -19.58 22.11
CA ILE A 98 4.71 -20.98 22.53
C ILE A 98 3.82 -21.67 21.50
N THR A 99 2.68 -21.07 21.15
CA THR A 99 1.74 -21.65 20.18
C THR A 99 2.37 -21.78 18.80
N THR A 100 3.11 -20.76 18.36
CA THR A 100 3.84 -20.76 17.10
C THR A 100 4.85 -21.89 17.06
N GLN A 101 5.67 -22.07 18.11
CA GLN A 101 6.65 -23.15 18.15
C GLN A 101 5.98 -24.53 18.13
N GLN A 102 4.90 -24.72 18.88
CA GLN A 102 4.13 -25.97 18.88
C GLN A 102 3.54 -26.28 17.50
N ASN A 103 2.94 -25.27 16.85
CA ASN A 103 2.36 -25.42 15.52
C ASN A 103 3.44 -25.71 14.47
N ILE A 104 4.58 -25.03 14.51
CA ILE A 104 5.72 -25.30 13.60
C ILE A 104 6.18 -26.76 13.73
N THR A 105 6.42 -27.23 14.96
CA THR A 105 6.82 -28.63 15.20
C THR A 105 5.79 -29.60 14.61
N ARG A 106 4.49 -29.32 14.81
CA ARG A 106 3.42 -30.16 14.28
C ARG A 106 3.36 -30.14 12.75
N TYR A 107 3.53 -28.98 12.13
CA TYR A 107 3.54 -28.85 10.67
C TYR A 107 4.71 -29.62 10.08
N GLU A 108 5.90 -29.47 10.66
CA GLU A 108 7.09 -30.21 10.24
C GLU A 108 6.87 -31.72 10.29
N GLU A 109 6.35 -32.25 11.40
CA GLU A 109 6.01 -33.68 11.52
C GLU A 109 5.09 -34.15 10.39
N GLN A 110 4.06 -33.35 10.06
CA GLN A 110 3.08 -33.70 9.04
C GLN A 110 3.67 -33.60 7.63
N LEU A 111 4.43 -32.56 7.32
CA LEU A 111 5.11 -32.40 6.03
C LEU A 111 6.14 -33.52 5.79
N ARG A 112 6.91 -33.89 6.81
CA ARG A 112 7.85 -35.02 6.75
C ARG A 112 7.14 -36.35 6.53
N LYS A 113 5.98 -36.57 7.18
CA LYS A 113 5.14 -37.77 6.99
C LYS A 113 4.54 -37.87 5.59
N ILE A 114 4.26 -36.75 4.92
CA ILE A 114 3.82 -36.76 3.52
C ILE A 114 4.99 -37.12 2.59
N GLY A 115 6.23 -36.81 2.99
CA GLY A 115 7.43 -37.18 2.25
C GLY A 115 7.81 -36.20 1.14
N PHE A 116 7.48 -34.92 1.32
CA PHE A 116 7.90 -33.87 0.40
C PHE A 116 9.43 -33.73 0.32
N SER A 117 9.93 -33.40 -0.86
CA SER A 117 11.34 -33.29 -1.22
C SER A 117 11.94 -31.92 -0.87
N PHE A 118 11.66 -31.44 0.33
CA PHE A 118 12.18 -30.17 0.81
C PHE A 118 13.65 -30.28 1.26
N ASP A 119 14.40 -29.20 1.02
CA ASP A 119 15.70 -28.95 1.62
C ASP A 119 15.51 -28.33 3.01
N TRP A 120 15.35 -29.18 4.01
CA TRP A 120 15.17 -28.76 5.41
C TRP A 120 16.37 -27.99 5.98
N SER A 121 17.55 -28.05 5.35
CA SER A 121 18.71 -27.25 5.78
C SER A 121 18.59 -25.77 5.45
N ARG A 122 17.59 -25.39 4.65
CA ARG A 122 17.27 -24.01 4.23
C ARG A 122 16.00 -23.48 4.91
N GLU A 123 15.53 -24.15 5.96
CA GLU A 123 14.32 -23.76 6.69
C GLU A 123 14.47 -22.37 7.33
N VAL A 124 13.42 -21.55 7.21
CA VAL A 124 13.38 -20.20 7.79
C VAL A 124 12.09 -19.96 8.55
N ARG A 125 12.18 -19.18 9.63
CA ARG A 125 11.03 -18.73 10.44
C ARG A 125 11.05 -17.22 10.49
N THR A 126 9.98 -16.56 10.05
CA THR A 126 9.96 -15.08 9.99
C THR A 126 10.02 -14.44 11.38
N SER A 127 9.62 -15.17 12.42
CA SER A 127 9.71 -14.76 13.83
C SER A 127 11.07 -14.95 14.50
N ASP A 128 12.05 -15.59 13.85
CA ASP A 128 13.39 -15.76 14.41
C ASP A 128 14.21 -14.46 14.27
N ALA A 129 14.94 -14.08 15.32
CA ALA A 129 15.80 -12.89 15.31
C ALA A 129 16.91 -12.96 14.27
N SER A 130 17.39 -14.15 13.94
CA SER A 130 18.34 -14.36 12.84
C SER A 130 17.74 -14.06 11.47
N TYR A 131 16.41 -14.09 11.33
CA TYR A 131 15.67 -13.74 10.12
C TYR A 131 15.25 -12.26 10.14
N TYR A 132 14.44 -11.83 11.11
CA TYR A 132 13.82 -10.49 11.05
C TYR A 132 14.81 -9.34 11.22
N LYS A 133 16.04 -9.59 11.70
CA LYS A 133 17.12 -8.60 11.66
C LYS A 133 17.37 -8.08 10.23
N TRP A 134 17.16 -8.93 9.22
CA TRP A 134 17.29 -8.53 7.82
C TRP A 134 16.09 -7.70 7.36
N THR A 135 14.89 -7.98 7.87
CA THR A 135 13.72 -7.11 7.65
C THR A 135 13.95 -5.71 8.24
N GLN A 136 14.52 -5.62 9.45
CA GLN A 136 14.91 -4.35 10.06
C GLN A 136 15.98 -3.64 9.24
N TRP A 137 16.99 -4.37 8.77
CA TRP A 137 18.04 -3.82 7.91
C TRP A 137 17.48 -3.29 6.58
N ILE A 138 16.63 -4.05 5.87
CA ILE A 138 15.96 -3.61 4.63
C ILE A 138 15.15 -2.33 4.88
N PHE A 139 14.42 -2.27 5.99
CA PHE A 139 13.66 -1.06 6.34
C PHE A 139 14.56 0.16 6.52
N ILE A 140 15.72 -0.01 7.18
CA ILE A 140 16.72 1.06 7.35
C ILE A 140 17.30 1.50 6.00
N GLU A 141 17.61 0.56 5.09
CA GLU A 141 18.07 0.88 3.74
C GLU A 141 17.01 1.69 2.96
N LEU A 142 15.73 1.29 3.03
CA LEU A 142 14.62 2.04 2.43
C LEU A 142 14.44 3.41 3.08
N PHE A 143 14.58 3.51 4.40
CA PHE A 143 14.54 4.78 5.11
C PHE A 143 15.67 5.71 4.64
N HIS A 144 16.87 5.19 4.44
CA HIS A 144 18.02 5.94 3.91
C HIS A 144 18.07 6.03 2.39
N SER A 145 16.95 5.84 1.70
CA SER A 145 16.87 5.96 0.25
C SER A 145 15.73 6.88 -0.20
N TRP A 146 15.86 7.48 -1.39
CA TRP A 146 14.82 8.26 -2.08
C TRP A 146 14.69 7.77 -3.52
N TYR A 147 13.59 8.11 -4.20
CA TYR A 147 13.39 7.71 -5.60
C TYR A 147 13.71 8.85 -6.57
N ASN A 148 14.72 8.64 -7.41
CA ASN A 148 15.12 9.57 -8.45
C ASN A 148 14.40 9.22 -9.77
N LYS A 149 13.60 10.16 -10.28
CA LYS A 149 12.82 9.98 -11.52
C LYS A 149 13.69 10.04 -12.79
N ILE A 150 14.88 10.66 -12.74
CA ILE A 150 15.79 10.73 -13.89
C ILE A 150 16.50 9.40 -14.08
N THR A 151 17.04 8.83 -13.00
CA THR A 151 17.76 7.55 -13.05
C THR A 151 16.84 6.35 -12.91
N ASP A 152 15.55 6.60 -12.68
CA ASP A 152 14.50 5.60 -12.48
C ASP A 152 14.94 4.54 -11.47
N LYS A 153 15.30 4.93 -10.23
CA LYS A 153 15.66 3.99 -9.16
C LYS A 153 15.73 4.64 -7.79
N ALA A 154 15.82 3.79 -6.76
CA ALA A 154 16.26 4.19 -5.43
C ALA A 154 17.72 4.65 -5.45
N GLU A 155 18.00 5.75 -4.76
CA GLU A 155 19.35 6.26 -4.51
C GLU A 155 19.54 6.55 -3.02
N PRO A 156 20.79 6.52 -2.50
CA PRO A 156 21.07 6.89 -1.13
C PRO A 156 20.60 8.32 -0.83
N ILE A 157 19.98 8.54 0.33
CA ILE A 157 19.45 9.85 0.75
C ILE A 157 20.54 10.93 0.80
N GLN A 158 21.81 10.54 0.94
CA GLN A 158 22.95 11.45 0.91
C GLN A 158 23.09 12.16 -0.44
N THR A 159 22.70 11.55 -1.57
CA THR A 159 22.75 12.23 -2.87
C THR A 159 21.74 13.37 -2.92
N LEU A 160 20.55 13.17 -2.33
CA LEU A 160 19.52 14.20 -2.20
C LEU A 160 19.96 15.33 -1.25
N ILE A 161 20.53 14.98 -0.09
CA ILE A 161 21.05 15.98 0.88
C ILE A 161 22.11 16.87 0.23
N LYS A 162 23.00 16.27 -0.58
CA LYS A 162 24.00 17.03 -1.34
C LYS A 162 23.33 17.98 -2.35
N HIS A 163 22.36 17.50 -3.12
CA HIS A 163 21.59 18.32 -4.07
C HIS A 163 20.93 19.50 -3.37
N PHE A 164 20.27 19.28 -2.23
CA PHE A 164 19.68 20.36 -1.44
C PHE A 164 20.71 21.39 -0.96
N GLY A 165 21.90 20.95 -0.57
CA GLY A 165 22.99 21.86 -0.17
C GLY A 165 23.60 22.68 -1.31
N GLU A 166 23.49 22.24 -2.56
CA GLU A 166 24.06 22.92 -3.72
C GLU A 166 23.01 23.78 -4.45
N HIS A 167 21.78 23.28 -4.54
CA HIS A 167 20.75 23.83 -5.43
C HIS A 167 19.39 24.05 -4.74
N GLY A 168 19.22 23.62 -3.49
CA GLY A 168 17.89 23.52 -2.90
C GLY A 168 17.01 22.57 -3.72
N THR A 169 15.76 22.94 -3.93
CA THR A 169 14.80 22.16 -4.74
C THR A 169 14.88 22.40 -6.24
N ALA A 170 15.71 23.34 -6.69
CA ALA A 170 15.81 23.67 -8.11
C ALA A 170 16.27 22.45 -8.94
N ASN A 171 15.59 22.21 -10.07
CA ASN A 171 15.85 21.11 -10.99
C ASN A 171 15.84 19.70 -10.36
N LEU A 172 15.15 19.52 -9.23
CA LEU A 172 15.03 18.21 -8.59
C LEU A 172 13.92 17.39 -9.23
N SER A 173 14.25 16.20 -9.70
CA SER A 173 13.29 15.21 -10.22
C SER A 173 13.14 14.05 -9.25
N ALA A 174 12.42 14.27 -8.14
CA ALA A 174 12.17 13.27 -7.12
C ALA A 174 10.70 12.84 -7.08
N VAL A 175 10.43 11.64 -6.56
CA VAL A 175 9.10 11.32 -6.03
C VAL A 175 9.02 11.88 -4.61
N GLN A 176 7.91 12.56 -4.31
CA GLN A 176 7.68 13.28 -3.06
C GLN A 176 6.19 13.22 -2.67
N ASN A 177 5.84 13.54 -1.43
CA ASN A 177 4.43 13.67 -1.02
C ASN A 177 3.91 15.06 -1.41
N ASP A 178 4.55 16.09 -0.89
CA ASP A 178 4.21 17.49 -1.10
C ASP A 178 5.27 18.17 -1.97
N GLU A 179 4.83 19.11 -2.81
CA GLU A 179 5.74 19.98 -3.54
C GLU A 179 6.35 21.03 -2.63
N LEU A 180 7.67 21.01 -2.51
CA LEU A 180 8.44 21.94 -1.69
C LEU A 180 9.29 22.84 -2.57
N HIS A 181 9.41 24.10 -2.18
CA HIS A 181 10.29 25.07 -2.81
C HIS A 181 11.14 25.76 -1.76
N PHE A 182 12.45 25.52 -1.85
CA PHE A 182 13.46 26.20 -1.04
C PHE A 182 14.79 26.27 -1.78
N THR A 183 15.61 27.24 -1.40
CA THR A 183 16.96 27.49 -1.87
C THR A 183 18.00 26.70 -1.06
N ALA A 184 19.21 26.60 -1.61
CA ALA A 184 20.33 25.97 -0.90
C ALA A 184 20.70 26.68 0.42
N GLU A 185 20.47 28.00 0.49
CA GLU A 185 20.73 28.79 1.68
C GLU A 185 19.70 28.50 2.78
N GLU A 186 18.41 28.47 2.42
CA GLU A 186 17.34 28.06 3.34
C GLU A 186 17.57 26.65 3.88
N TRP A 187 17.98 25.70 3.03
CA TRP A 187 18.35 24.34 3.48
C TRP A 187 19.52 24.33 4.47
N LYS A 188 20.58 25.11 4.22
CA LYS A 188 21.76 25.16 5.10
C LYS A 188 21.43 25.78 6.46
N ASN A 189 20.56 26.79 6.46
CA ASN A 189 20.13 27.51 7.65
C ASN A 189 19.00 26.82 8.42
N ALA A 190 18.35 25.81 7.83
CA ALA A 190 17.31 25.03 8.48
C ALA A 190 17.86 24.24 9.68
N SER A 191 17.02 24.05 10.69
CA SER A 191 17.36 23.22 11.84
C SER A 191 17.46 21.74 11.42
N GLU A 192 18.14 20.92 12.23
CA GLU A 192 18.21 19.48 11.94
C GLU A 192 16.83 18.81 11.98
N LEU A 193 15.91 19.31 12.79
CA LEU A 193 14.52 18.82 12.81
C LEU A 193 13.81 19.14 11.49
N ASP A 194 13.87 20.40 11.03
CA ASP A 194 13.27 20.81 9.76
C ASP A 194 13.85 20.02 8.59
N LYS A 195 15.17 19.77 8.60
CA LYS A 195 15.81 18.92 7.59
C LYS A 195 15.28 17.50 7.60
N GLN A 196 15.08 16.88 8.77
CA GLN A 196 14.52 15.53 8.83
C GLN A 196 13.06 15.49 8.34
N ASP A 197 12.25 16.49 8.70
CA ASP A 197 10.87 16.60 8.24
C ASP A 197 10.79 16.78 6.71
N ILE A 198 11.66 17.64 6.15
CA ILE A 198 11.81 17.76 4.70
C ILE A 198 12.23 16.43 4.08
N LEU A 199 13.20 15.71 4.65
CA LEU A 199 13.66 14.43 4.09
C LEU A 199 12.58 13.35 4.12
N LEU A 200 11.72 13.32 5.15
CA LEU A 200 10.57 12.39 5.21
C LEU A 200 9.65 12.54 3.99
N ASN A 201 9.54 13.73 3.41
CA ASN A 201 8.80 13.97 2.18
C ASN A 201 9.31 13.14 0.98
N TYR A 202 10.61 12.79 0.97
CA TYR A 202 11.30 12.16 -0.17
C TYR A 202 11.76 10.71 0.07
N ARG A 203 11.87 10.28 1.34
CA ARG A 203 12.31 8.93 1.68
C ARG A 203 11.36 7.86 1.13
N LEU A 204 11.89 6.67 0.85
CA LEU A 204 11.08 5.52 0.42
C LEU A 204 10.29 4.90 1.58
N ALA A 205 10.85 4.88 2.79
CA ALA A 205 10.11 4.60 4.02
C ALA A 205 9.93 5.90 4.80
N TYR A 206 8.69 6.28 5.08
CA TYR A 206 8.36 7.57 5.69
C TYR A 206 7.12 7.47 6.58
N ARG A 207 6.91 8.48 7.41
CA ARG A 207 5.71 8.61 8.23
C ARG A 207 4.74 9.57 7.55
N ALA A 208 3.48 9.19 7.47
CA ALA A 208 2.41 10.05 6.97
C ALA A 208 1.13 9.86 7.76
N GLU A 209 0.34 10.93 7.87
CA GLU A 209 -1.04 10.82 8.32
C GLU A 209 -1.82 10.22 7.16
N THR A 210 -2.32 9.01 7.36
CA THR A 210 -3.14 8.34 6.36
C THR A 210 -4.45 7.89 6.98
N THR A 211 -5.48 7.78 6.13
CA THR A 211 -6.71 7.12 6.50
C THR A 211 -6.45 5.63 6.49
N VAL A 212 -6.35 5.03 7.68
CA VAL A 212 -6.15 3.60 7.86
C VAL A 212 -7.48 2.88 8.03
N ASN A 213 -7.48 1.62 7.62
CA ASN A 213 -8.50 0.65 7.99
C ASN A 213 -8.22 0.18 9.42
N TRP A 214 -9.06 0.58 10.38
CA TRP A 214 -8.94 0.22 11.79
C TRP A 214 -9.97 -0.85 12.16
N CYS A 215 -9.52 -1.96 12.75
CA CYS A 215 -10.40 -3.00 13.27
C CYS A 215 -10.37 -3.01 14.81
N PRO A 216 -11.40 -2.49 15.50
CA PRO A 216 -11.42 -2.44 16.97
C PRO A 216 -11.34 -3.81 17.64
N ALA A 217 -11.94 -4.84 17.03
CA ALA A 217 -11.94 -6.19 17.56
C ALA A 217 -10.55 -6.86 17.51
N LEU A 218 -9.74 -6.51 16.51
CA LEU A 218 -8.37 -6.99 16.38
C LEU A 218 -7.36 -6.06 17.08
N GLY A 219 -7.77 -4.83 17.41
CA GLY A 219 -6.92 -3.84 18.07
C GLY A 219 -5.77 -3.31 17.18
N THR A 220 -5.89 -3.42 15.86
CA THR A 220 -4.84 -3.03 14.92
C THR A 220 -5.36 -2.33 13.66
N VAL A 221 -4.44 -1.70 12.94
CA VAL A 221 -4.63 -1.24 11.56
C VAL A 221 -4.46 -2.41 10.59
N LEU A 222 -5.19 -2.36 9.49
CA LEU A 222 -5.18 -3.36 8.40
C LEU A 222 -4.73 -2.68 7.10
N ALA A 223 -3.96 -3.39 6.29
CA ALA A 223 -3.70 -2.99 4.91
C ALA A 223 -4.98 -3.06 4.07
N ASN A 224 -5.00 -2.43 2.89
CA ASN A 224 -6.16 -2.51 2.00
C ASN A 224 -6.47 -3.96 1.58
N ASP A 225 -5.43 -4.78 1.37
CA ASP A 225 -5.56 -6.20 1.01
C ASP A 225 -6.18 -7.06 2.13
N GLU A 226 -6.15 -6.58 3.37
CA GLU A 226 -6.69 -7.28 4.55
C GLU A 226 -8.14 -6.90 4.85
N VAL A 227 -8.79 -6.12 3.97
CA VAL A 227 -10.18 -5.67 4.11
C VAL A 227 -11.02 -6.13 2.93
N LYS A 228 -12.11 -6.83 3.22
CA LYS A 228 -13.07 -7.32 2.22
C LYS A 228 -14.47 -6.93 2.62
N ASP A 229 -15.17 -6.21 1.74
CA ASP A 229 -16.55 -5.76 1.94
C ASP A 229 -16.76 -5.00 3.28
N GLY A 230 -15.79 -4.14 3.64
CA GLY A 230 -15.80 -3.36 4.87
C GLY A 230 -15.53 -4.17 6.16
N LYS A 231 -15.07 -5.40 6.02
CA LYS A 231 -14.73 -6.31 7.13
C LYS A 231 -13.28 -6.77 7.06
N SER A 232 -12.70 -7.12 8.20
CA SER A 232 -11.38 -7.74 8.23
C SER A 232 -11.43 -9.10 7.56
N GLU A 233 -10.47 -9.39 6.67
CA GLU A 233 -10.34 -10.69 6.02
C GLU A 233 -10.30 -11.81 7.06
N ARG A 234 -9.56 -11.57 8.16
CA ARG A 234 -9.50 -12.46 9.32
C ARG A 234 -10.51 -12.06 10.38
N GLY A 235 -11.40 -12.99 10.73
CA GLY A 235 -12.40 -12.82 11.78
C GLY A 235 -13.70 -12.12 11.34
N GLY A 236 -13.73 -11.48 10.17
CA GLY A 236 -14.95 -10.88 9.62
C GLY A 236 -15.50 -9.71 10.44
N PHE A 237 -14.63 -8.99 11.15
CA PHE A 237 -15.01 -7.90 12.04
C PHE A 237 -15.19 -6.59 11.26
N PRO A 238 -16.10 -5.69 11.67
CA PRO A 238 -16.26 -4.38 11.03
C PRO A 238 -14.98 -3.56 11.06
N VAL A 239 -14.66 -2.93 9.92
CA VAL A 239 -13.50 -2.07 9.74
C VAL A 239 -13.96 -0.62 9.56
N PHE A 240 -13.28 0.30 10.23
CA PHE A 240 -13.59 1.72 10.20
C PHE A 240 -12.41 2.51 9.66
N GLN A 241 -12.68 3.58 8.93
CA GLN A 241 -11.64 4.50 8.51
C GLN A 241 -11.29 5.47 9.63
N LYS A 242 -10.00 5.55 9.95
CA LYS A 242 -9.47 6.47 10.97
C LYS A 242 -8.21 7.15 10.45
N LYS A 243 -8.07 8.46 10.70
CA LYS A 243 -6.81 9.15 10.43
C LYS A 243 -5.79 8.85 11.54
N MET A 244 -4.63 8.32 11.16
CA MET A 244 -3.54 8.03 12.09
C MET A 244 -2.19 8.20 11.40
N MET A 245 -1.17 8.59 12.17
CA MET A 245 0.21 8.54 11.72
C MET A 245 0.66 7.08 11.60
N GLN A 246 1.12 6.69 10.41
CA GLN A 246 1.65 5.36 10.14
C GLN A 246 2.97 5.44 9.40
N TRP A 247 3.72 4.34 9.45
CA TRP A 247 4.80 4.10 8.49
C TRP A 247 4.20 3.69 7.15
N SER A 248 4.78 4.18 6.07
CA SER A 248 4.38 3.88 4.70
C SER A 248 5.62 3.64 3.85
N MET A 249 5.48 2.74 2.88
CA MET A 249 6.48 2.50 1.85
C MET A 249 6.00 3.09 0.53
N ARG A 250 6.87 3.82 -0.16
CA ARG A 250 6.58 4.54 -1.40
C ARG A 250 6.53 3.60 -2.62
N ILE A 251 5.69 2.57 -2.57
CA ILE A 251 5.52 1.60 -3.66
C ILE A 251 4.99 2.26 -4.94
N THR A 252 4.22 3.33 -4.81
CA THR A 252 3.68 4.10 -5.95
C THR A 252 4.77 4.69 -6.85
N ALA A 253 5.97 4.95 -6.31
CA ALA A 253 7.13 5.35 -7.11
C ALA A 253 7.54 4.28 -8.14
N TYR A 254 7.16 3.02 -7.91
CA TYR A 254 7.47 1.89 -8.78
C TYR A 254 6.27 1.42 -9.61
N SER A 255 5.12 2.09 -9.52
CA SER A 255 3.86 1.65 -10.16
C SER A 255 3.99 1.41 -11.66
N GLU A 256 4.63 2.33 -12.39
CA GLU A 256 4.86 2.19 -13.83
C GLU A 256 5.73 0.97 -14.15
N ARG A 257 6.80 0.77 -13.39
CA ARG A 257 7.69 -0.38 -13.55
C ARG A 257 6.98 -1.69 -13.25
N LEU A 258 6.13 -1.71 -12.21
CA LEU A 258 5.34 -2.89 -11.85
C LEU A 258 4.39 -3.26 -12.99
N LEU A 259 3.69 -2.28 -13.57
CA LEU A 259 2.80 -2.50 -14.73
C LEU A 259 3.55 -3.02 -15.96
N GLN A 260 4.62 -2.34 -16.35
CA GLN A 260 5.43 -2.75 -17.51
C GLN A 260 6.06 -4.13 -17.29
N GLY A 261 6.44 -4.45 -16.03
CA GLY A 261 6.97 -5.75 -15.64
C GLY A 261 6.02 -6.92 -15.92
N LEU A 262 4.69 -6.72 -15.83
CA LEU A 262 3.69 -7.76 -16.09
C LEU A 262 3.76 -8.31 -17.53
N GLN A 263 4.26 -7.53 -18.47
CA GLN A 263 4.44 -7.93 -19.87
C GLN A 263 5.56 -8.97 -20.04
N ASN A 264 6.52 -8.99 -19.12
CA ASN A 264 7.75 -9.79 -19.22
C ASN A 264 7.75 -11.05 -18.36
N ILE A 265 6.74 -11.24 -17.50
CA ILE A 265 6.65 -12.41 -16.62
C ILE A 265 5.74 -13.49 -17.23
N ASP A 266 6.11 -14.76 -17.06
CA ASP A 266 5.33 -15.91 -17.50
C ASP A 266 4.30 -16.31 -16.44
N TRP A 267 3.29 -15.47 -16.25
CA TRP A 267 2.19 -15.68 -15.30
C TRP A 267 0.85 -15.86 -16.03
N PRO A 268 -0.12 -16.59 -15.44
CA PRO A 268 -1.48 -16.66 -15.95
C PRO A 268 -2.09 -15.26 -16.14
N GLN A 269 -2.77 -15.05 -17.27
CA GLN A 269 -3.41 -13.77 -17.59
C GLN A 269 -4.33 -13.24 -16.47
N PRO A 270 -5.18 -14.07 -15.82
CA PRO A 270 -6.05 -13.56 -14.74
C PRO A 270 -5.29 -12.97 -13.55
N LEU A 271 -4.06 -13.44 -13.26
CA LEU A 271 -3.24 -12.87 -12.20
C LEU A 271 -2.62 -11.53 -12.63
N LYS A 272 -2.21 -11.41 -13.89
CA LYS A 272 -1.74 -10.14 -14.46
C LYS A 272 -2.84 -9.09 -14.46
N ASP A 273 -4.03 -9.47 -14.93
CA ASP A 273 -5.21 -8.59 -14.96
C ASP A 273 -5.55 -8.08 -13.56
N SER A 274 -5.57 -8.97 -12.55
CA SER A 274 -5.82 -8.60 -11.15
C SER A 274 -4.82 -7.55 -10.64
N GLN A 275 -3.53 -7.70 -10.95
CA GLN A 275 -2.50 -6.72 -10.59
C GLN A 275 -2.66 -5.39 -11.34
N GLU A 276 -3.02 -5.43 -12.62
CA GLU A 276 -3.28 -4.22 -13.42
C GLU A 276 -4.48 -3.42 -12.87
N TYR A 277 -5.58 -4.09 -12.54
CA TYR A 277 -6.75 -3.47 -11.92
C TYR A 277 -6.43 -2.91 -10.53
N TRP A 278 -5.61 -3.62 -9.74
CA TRP A 278 -5.18 -3.16 -8.42
C TRP A 278 -4.31 -1.90 -8.48
N ILE A 279 -3.36 -1.86 -9.42
CA ILE A 279 -2.51 -0.66 -9.63
C ILE A 279 -3.35 0.50 -10.18
N GLY A 280 -4.31 0.22 -11.07
CA GLY A 280 -5.37 1.16 -11.43
C GLY A 280 -4.87 2.46 -12.07
N LYS A 281 -3.86 2.38 -12.94
CA LYS A 281 -3.33 3.57 -13.63
C LYS A 281 -4.42 4.26 -14.44
N SER A 282 -4.64 5.54 -14.18
CA SER A 282 -5.56 6.41 -14.92
C SER A 282 -4.83 7.62 -15.51
N MET A 283 -5.33 8.14 -16.61
CA MET A 283 -4.83 9.37 -17.24
C MET A 283 -5.83 10.49 -17.00
N GLY A 284 -5.36 11.60 -16.44
CA GLY A 284 -6.16 12.78 -16.18
C GLY A 284 -5.35 14.06 -16.41
N ALA A 285 -5.96 15.21 -16.10
CA ALA A 285 -5.33 16.51 -16.16
C ALA A 285 -5.66 17.32 -14.90
N GLU A 286 -4.70 18.11 -14.41
CA GLU A 286 -4.92 19.10 -13.36
C GLU A 286 -4.99 20.49 -14.02
N VAL A 287 -6.05 21.25 -13.75
CA VAL A 287 -6.20 22.63 -14.24
C VAL A 287 -6.19 23.59 -13.06
N ARG A 288 -5.21 24.51 -13.05
CA ARG A 288 -5.09 25.55 -12.02
C ARG A 288 -5.71 26.84 -12.54
N PHE A 289 -6.78 27.29 -11.88
CA PHE A 289 -7.45 28.54 -12.22
C PHE A 289 -6.83 29.69 -11.40
N PRO A 290 -6.13 30.64 -12.02
CA PRO A 290 -5.66 31.83 -11.31
C PRO A 290 -6.87 32.65 -10.86
N LEU A 291 -6.93 32.95 -9.57
CA LEU A 291 -7.95 33.85 -9.04
C LEU A 291 -7.66 35.26 -9.54
N SER A 292 -8.60 35.86 -10.28
CA SER A 292 -8.42 37.21 -10.82
C SER A 292 -8.28 38.25 -9.69
N PRO A 293 -7.34 39.21 -9.79
CA PRO A 293 -7.38 40.42 -8.96
C PRO A 293 -8.69 41.17 -9.26
N LYS A 294 -9.40 41.66 -8.24
CA LYS A 294 -10.62 42.45 -8.46
C LYS A 294 -10.32 43.63 -9.39
N GLY A 295 -11.06 43.71 -10.51
CA GLY A 295 -11.09 44.88 -11.36
C GLY A 295 -11.64 46.09 -10.60
N GLU A 296 -10.91 47.20 -10.65
CA GLU A 296 -11.43 48.52 -10.34
C GLU A 296 -12.50 48.85 -11.39
N ASN A 297 -13.77 48.87 -10.98
CA ASN A 297 -14.77 49.62 -11.73
C ASN A 297 -14.84 51.01 -11.12
N ASP A 298 -14.28 51.94 -11.89
CA ASP A 298 -14.25 53.36 -11.63
C ASP A 298 -15.66 53.97 -11.75
N SER A 299 -16.14 54.60 -10.68
CA SER A 299 -16.62 56.00 -10.67
C SER A 299 -17.59 56.26 -9.51
N THR A 300 -17.29 57.33 -8.77
CA THR A 300 -18.06 57.99 -7.69
C THR A 300 -17.93 57.45 -6.25
N ASN A 301 -16.83 57.78 -5.56
CA ASN A 301 -16.83 58.86 -4.55
C ASN A 301 -15.51 58.90 -3.75
N LYS A 302 -14.96 60.11 -3.63
CA LYS A 302 -13.86 60.46 -2.71
C LYS A 302 -14.35 60.37 -1.26
N SER A 303 -13.76 59.48 -0.46
CA SER A 303 -13.35 59.80 0.92
C SER A 303 -12.63 58.61 1.55
N LEU A 304 -11.42 58.91 2.02
CA LEU A 304 -10.55 58.06 2.83
C LEU A 304 -11.28 57.54 4.09
N GLN A 305 -11.48 56.22 4.20
CA GLN A 305 -11.47 55.53 5.48
C GLN A 305 -10.83 54.14 5.34
N LYS A 306 -9.98 53.85 6.32
CA LYS A 306 -9.05 52.73 6.43
C LYS A 306 -9.84 51.53 6.95
N GLU A 307 -10.50 50.78 6.06
CA GLU A 307 -11.16 49.52 6.43
C GLU A 307 -10.49 48.32 5.80
N SER A 308 -10.29 47.29 6.62
CA SER A 308 -9.76 45.97 6.28
C SER A 308 -10.32 45.48 4.95
N LYS A 309 -9.45 45.23 3.96
CA LYS A 309 -9.81 44.60 2.68
C LYS A 309 -10.38 43.19 2.95
N LYS A 310 -11.71 43.09 3.08
CA LYS A 310 -12.40 41.81 3.12
C LYS A 310 -12.38 41.23 1.70
N PHE A 311 -11.55 40.20 1.50
CA PHE A 311 -11.47 39.44 0.27
C PHE A 311 -12.83 38.77 -0.03
N GLY A 312 -13.27 38.78 -1.29
CA GLY A 312 -14.54 38.18 -1.74
C GLY A 312 -14.51 37.79 -3.21
N TYR A 313 -15.43 36.91 -3.61
CA TYR A 313 -15.60 36.32 -4.95
C TYR A 313 -16.70 37.05 -5.74
N LEU A 314 -16.62 37.04 -7.08
CA LEU A 314 -17.68 37.55 -7.96
C LEU A 314 -18.74 36.47 -8.18
N THR A 315 -19.96 36.72 -7.71
CA THR A 315 -21.13 35.89 -8.01
C THR A 315 -21.74 36.35 -9.33
N GLY A 316 -21.18 35.90 -10.45
CA GLY A 316 -21.73 36.07 -11.79
C GLY A 316 -20.87 36.91 -12.74
N GLY A 317 -20.62 36.36 -13.94
CA GLY A 317 -20.07 37.05 -15.11
C GLY A 317 -21.15 37.58 -16.07
N ASN A 318 -20.78 37.85 -17.33
CA ASN A 318 -21.65 38.43 -18.37
C ASN A 318 -22.89 37.57 -18.70
N ASN A 319 -22.85 36.27 -18.37
CA ASN A 319 -23.94 35.31 -18.60
C ASN A 319 -24.74 34.95 -17.33
N SER A 320 -24.62 35.75 -16.26
CA SER A 320 -25.22 35.47 -14.96
C SER A 320 -26.73 35.19 -15.01
N ALA A 321 -27.49 35.89 -15.86
CA ALA A 321 -28.94 35.65 -15.99
C ALA A 321 -29.28 34.23 -16.49
N LEU A 322 -28.50 33.70 -17.45
CA LEU A 322 -28.69 32.34 -17.98
C LEU A 322 -28.25 31.28 -16.96
N LEU A 323 -27.12 31.53 -16.28
CA LEU A 323 -26.56 30.61 -15.30
C LEU A 323 -27.40 30.55 -14.01
N ILE A 324 -28.07 31.63 -13.61
CA ILE A 324 -29.01 31.60 -12.49
C ILE A 324 -30.18 30.66 -12.78
N LYS A 325 -30.71 30.69 -14.01
CA LYS A 325 -31.80 29.81 -14.43
C LYS A 325 -31.36 28.34 -14.44
N LYS A 326 -30.21 28.04 -15.02
CA LYS A 326 -29.62 26.69 -14.99
C LYS A 326 -29.33 26.21 -13.56
N ALA A 327 -28.82 27.08 -12.70
CA ALA A 327 -28.58 26.74 -11.30
C ALA A 327 -29.87 26.50 -10.51
N GLN A 328 -31.01 27.06 -10.93
CA GLN A 328 -32.31 26.70 -10.38
C GLN A 328 -32.73 25.32 -10.89
N GLU A 329 -32.65 25.09 -12.20
CA GLU A 329 -32.95 23.78 -12.82
C GLU A 329 -32.14 22.64 -12.18
N ASN A 330 -30.83 22.82 -11.95
CA ASN A 330 -29.98 21.83 -11.29
C ASN A 330 -30.35 21.60 -9.81
N ARG A 331 -30.87 22.61 -9.09
CA ARG A 331 -31.31 22.44 -7.69
C ARG A 331 -32.61 21.65 -7.58
N ASP A 332 -33.43 21.75 -8.62
CA ASP A 332 -34.71 21.07 -8.71
C ASP A 332 -34.53 19.63 -9.22
N ASN A 333 -33.43 19.37 -9.95
CA ASN A 333 -33.09 18.06 -10.53
C ASN A 333 -31.66 17.62 -10.15
N PRO A 334 -31.34 17.41 -8.86
CA PRO A 334 -30.03 16.93 -8.46
C PRO A 334 -29.85 15.44 -8.82
N THR A 335 -28.61 15.02 -9.08
CA THR A 335 -28.24 13.60 -9.11
C THR A 335 -28.43 12.95 -7.74
N GLU A 336 -28.49 11.62 -7.68
CA GLU A 336 -28.59 10.88 -6.42
C GLU A 336 -27.43 11.21 -5.46
N ALA A 337 -26.22 11.33 -5.99
CA ALA A 337 -25.01 11.66 -5.23
C ALA A 337 -25.07 13.09 -4.65
N GLU A 338 -25.49 14.07 -5.45
CA GLU A 338 -25.68 15.44 -4.99
C GLU A 338 -26.77 15.53 -3.91
N ALA A 339 -27.88 14.81 -4.08
CA ALA A 339 -28.97 14.81 -3.11
C ALA A 339 -28.51 14.28 -1.74
N LEU A 340 -27.81 13.14 -1.73
CA LEU A 340 -27.26 12.54 -0.51
C LEU A 340 -26.25 13.46 0.17
N LEU A 341 -25.34 14.07 -0.59
CA LEU A 341 -24.36 14.99 -0.03
C LEU A 341 -25.02 16.27 0.51
N TRP A 342 -26.03 16.80 -0.19
CA TRP A 342 -26.75 17.99 0.26
C TRP A 342 -27.46 17.79 1.60
N GLU A 343 -28.02 16.60 1.86
CA GLU A 343 -28.62 16.28 3.17
C GLU A 343 -27.63 16.47 4.33
N GLN A 344 -26.36 16.10 4.11
CA GLN A 344 -25.32 16.26 5.11
C GLN A 344 -24.86 17.73 5.22
N LEU A 345 -24.64 18.39 4.08
CA LEU A 345 -24.10 19.75 4.01
C LEU A 345 -25.10 20.84 4.45
N LYS A 346 -26.40 20.62 4.25
CA LYS A 346 -27.44 21.58 4.67
C LYS A 346 -27.71 21.55 6.18
N SER A 347 -27.21 20.54 6.88
CA SER A 347 -27.44 20.38 8.32
C SER A 347 -26.79 21.51 9.12
N LYS A 348 -27.47 22.01 10.15
CA LYS A 348 -26.91 23.02 11.09
C LYS A 348 -25.79 22.47 11.99
N LYS A 349 -25.36 21.23 11.77
CA LYS A 349 -24.31 20.57 12.57
C LYS A 349 -22.90 20.95 12.11
N LEU A 350 -22.76 21.52 10.92
CA LEU A 350 -21.49 21.98 10.39
C LEU A 350 -21.19 23.42 10.82
N GLU A 351 -19.95 23.67 11.25
CA GLU A 351 -19.46 24.98 11.66
C GLU A 351 -19.48 26.03 10.53
N HIS A 352 -19.49 25.57 9.27
CA HIS A 352 -19.42 26.43 8.10
C HIS A 352 -20.58 26.21 7.12
N LYS A 353 -21.01 27.31 6.50
CA LYS A 353 -22.18 27.31 5.62
C LYS A 353 -21.79 26.89 4.20
N PHE A 354 -22.46 25.84 3.72
CA PHE A 354 -22.39 25.40 2.33
C PHE A 354 -23.56 25.97 1.52
N ARG A 355 -23.31 26.17 0.22
CA ARG A 355 -24.33 26.52 -0.78
C ARG A 355 -24.25 25.49 -1.90
N ARG A 356 -25.39 25.12 -2.48
CA ARG A 356 -25.46 24.22 -3.65
C ARG A 356 -25.71 24.97 -4.95
N GLN A 357 -25.20 24.45 -6.05
CA GLN A 357 -25.39 24.96 -7.41
C GLN A 357 -25.10 26.47 -7.43
N HIS A 358 -23.90 26.85 -6.97
CA HIS A 358 -23.52 28.24 -6.76
C HIS A 358 -22.74 28.78 -7.96
N LEU A 359 -23.05 30.00 -8.37
CA LEU A 359 -22.33 30.61 -9.48
C LEU A 359 -20.97 31.12 -9.00
N ILE A 360 -19.92 30.70 -9.70
CA ILE A 360 -18.57 31.23 -9.54
C ILE A 360 -18.10 31.63 -10.94
N ASN A 361 -18.02 32.94 -11.18
CA ASN A 361 -17.77 33.50 -12.50
C ASN A 361 -18.81 33.02 -13.55
N ASP A 362 -18.37 32.37 -14.62
CA ASP A 362 -19.21 31.82 -15.69
C ASP A 362 -19.54 30.31 -15.51
N PHE A 363 -19.31 29.77 -14.30
CA PHE A 363 -19.56 28.37 -13.97
C PHE A 363 -20.58 28.22 -12.84
N ILE A 364 -21.22 27.06 -12.79
CA ILE A 364 -22.07 26.62 -11.67
C ILE A 364 -21.32 25.46 -11.03
N VAL A 365 -21.04 25.56 -9.73
CA VAL A 365 -20.41 24.49 -8.95
C VAL A 365 -21.44 23.78 -8.09
N ASP A 366 -21.29 22.46 -7.92
CA ASP A 366 -22.28 21.64 -7.22
C ASP A 366 -22.44 22.06 -5.76
N PHE A 367 -21.33 22.24 -5.05
CA PHE A 367 -21.33 22.81 -3.70
C PHE A 367 -20.14 23.74 -3.45
N VAL A 368 -20.35 24.73 -2.59
CA VAL A 368 -19.29 25.66 -2.18
C VAL A 368 -19.41 26.05 -0.70
N CYS A 369 -18.27 26.07 -0.01
CA CYS A 369 -18.09 26.70 1.29
C CYS A 369 -17.21 27.93 1.15
N LEU A 370 -17.85 29.09 1.11
CA LEU A 370 -17.21 30.35 0.77
C LEU A 370 -16.28 30.84 1.88
N SER A 371 -16.59 30.55 3.14
CA SER A 371 -15.71 30.87 4.27
C SER A 371 -14.41 30.07 4.25
N LYS A 372 -14.41 28.90 3.61
CA LYS A 372 -13.22 28.03 3.46
C LYS A 372 -12.59 28.08 2.07
N LYS A 373 -13.19 28.84 1.14
CA LYS A 373 -12.78 28.88 -0.27
C LYS A 373 -12.71 27.47 -0.89
N LEU A 374 -13.66 26.62 -0.53
CA LEU A 374 -13.72 25.22 -0.95
C LEU A 374 -14.87 25.03 -1.94
N ILE A 375 -14.56 24.46 -3.10
CA ILE A 375 -15.53 23.97 -4.09
C ILE A 375 -15.55 22.44 -3.99
N ILE A 376 -16.73 21.85 -4.11
CA ILE A 376 -16.93 20.40 -4.16
C ILE A 376 -17.79 20.13 -5.39
N GLU A 377 -17.25 19.38 -6.35
CA GLU A 377 -17.98 18.82 -7.49
C GLU A 377 -18.21 17.33 -7.22
N VAL A 378 -19.39 16.83 -7.58
CA VAL A 378 -19.77 15.45 -7.30
C VAL A 378 -20.08 14.75 -8.62
N ASP A 379 -19.20 13.84 -9.03
CA ASP A 379 -19.51 12.93 -10.13
C ASP A 379 -20.36 11.75 -9.62
N GLY A 380 -21.60 11.68 -10.09
CA GLY A 380 -22.55 10.60 -9.86
C GLY A 380 -23.45 10.43 -11.08
N GLY A 381 -23.83 9.19 -11.41
CA GLY A 381 -24.46 8.83 -12.69
C GLY A 381 -25.63 9.73 -13.09
N TYR A 382 -25.56 10.26 -14.31
CA TYR A 382 -26.62 11.02 -14.99
C TYR A 382 -27.85 10.18 -15.32
#